data_AF-A0A7V9M781-F1
#
_entry.id   AF-A0A7V9M781-F1
#
_cell.length_a   1.000
_cell.length_b   1.000
_cell.length_c   1.000
_cell.angle_alpha   90.00
_cell.angle_beta   90.00
_cell.angle_gamma   90.00
#
_symmetry.space_group_name_H-M   'P 1'
#
loop_
_entity.id
_entity.type
_entity.pdbx_description
1 polymer ?
#
loop_
_entity_poly.entity_id
_entity_poly.type
_entity_poly.pdbx_seq_one_letter_code
_entity_poly.pdbx_strand_id
1 'polypeptide(L)'
;MATGHKDRLTALDASFLAQERRASHMHVGAVVIAEGPPPDHEEFLKGLESRLHLVPRYRQKLKEPRFEMGRPFWIDDPRFNLEYHVR
;
A
#
# COMPACT_ATOMS: atom_id res chain seq x y z
N MET A 1 -10.50 10.45 5.23
CA MET A 1 -9.48 10.78 6.23
C MET A 1 -8.13 10.41 5.63
N ALA A 2 -7.31 11.39 5.26
CA ALA A 2 -5.94 11.13 4.82
C ALA A 2 -5.19 10.56 6.02
N THR A 3 -4.83 9.29 5.96
CA THR A 3 -4.24 8.57 7.09
C THR A 3 -2.73 8.77 7.07
N GLY A 4 -2.19 9.40 8.11
CA GLY A 4 -0.79 9.79 8.25
C GLY A 4 0.11 8.71 8.86
N HIS A 5 1.39 9.05 9.00
CA HIS A 5 2.38 8.23 9.71
C HIS A 5 1.97 8.07 11.18
N LYS A 6 2.04 6.82 11.68
CA LYS A 6 1.66 6.36 13.02
C LYS A 6 0.15 6.25 13.27
N ASP A 7 -0.66 6.38 12.22
CA ASP A 7 -2.07 6.09 12.33
C ASP A 7 -2.29 4.59 12.57
N ARG A 8 -3.05 4.29 13.62
CA ARG A 8 -3.44 2.91 13.94
C ARG A 8 -4.48 2.42 12.95
N LEU A 9 -4.45 1.12 12.70
CA LEU A 9 -5.51 0.47 11.93
C LEU A 9 -6.83 0.63 12.67
N THR A 10 -7.90 0.82 11.89
CA THR A 10 -9.25 0.72 12.43
C THR A 10 -9.55 -0.73 12.82
N ALA A 11 -10.65 -0.97 13.54
CA ALA A 11 -11.06 -2.33 13.87
C ALA A 11 -11.36 -3.14 12.61
N LEU A 12 -11.98 -2.49 11.62
CA LEU A 12 -12.30 -3.10 10.35
C LEU A 12 -11.03 -3.48 9.59
N ASP A 13 -10.08 -2.55 9.41
CA ASP A 13 -8.83 -2.83 8.67
C ASP A 13 -8.02 -3.97 9.34
N ALA A 14 -7.94 -3.97 10.67
CA ALA A 14 -7.24 -5.03 11.41
C ALA A 14 -7.90 -6.40 11.23
N SER A 15 -9.22 -6.44 11.00
CA SER A 15 -9.93 -7.70 10.77
C SER A 15 -9.53 -8.36 9.44
N PHE A 16 -9.07 -7.61 8.44
CA PHE A 16 -8.56 -8.17 7.18
C PHE A 16 -7.28 -8.97 7.44
N LEU A 17 -6.34 -8.40 8.20
CA LEU A 17 -5.10 -9.10 8.57
C LEU A 17 -5.37 -10.37 9.39
N ALA A 18 -6.31 -10.30 10.33
CA ALA A 18 -6.67 -11.44 11.17
C ALA A 18 -7.36 -12.58 10.39
N GLN A 19 -8.05 -12.26 9.29
CA GLN A 19 -8.78 -13.21 8.46
C GLN A 19 -7.98 -13.77 7.29
N GLU A 20 -6.90 -13.12 6.86
CA GLU A 20 -6.07 -13.58 5.74
C GLU A 20 -5.52 -15.00 5.97
N ARG A 21 -5.69 -15.87 4.98
CA ARG A 21 -5.16 -17.24 4.96
C ARG A 21 -4.50 -17.51 3.61
N ARG A 22 -3.69 -18.57 3.52
CA ARG A 22 -3.03 -18.97 2.26
C ARG A 22 -3.99 -19.17 1.08
N ALA A 23 -5.23 -19.57 1.33
CA ALA A 23 -6.26 -19.77 0.30
C ALA A 23 -7.33 -18.66 0.27
N SER A 24 -7.19 -17.61 1.08
CA SER A 24 -8.16 -16.51 1.18
C SER A 24 -7.40 -15.22 1.44
N HIS A 25 -7.03 -14.57 0.34
CA HIS A 25 -6.32 -13.31 0.38
C HIS A 25 -7.26 -12.15 0.67
N MET A 26 -6.80 -11.18 1.45
CA MET A 26 -7.60 -10.03 1.88
C MET A 26 -7.18 -8.73 1.16
N HIS A 27 -6.53 -8.85 0.01
CA HIS A 27 -6.25 -7.73 -0.89
C HIS A 27 -7.35 -7.59 -1.95
N VAL A 28 -7.50 -6.36 -2.46
CA VAL A 28 -8.31 -6.09 -3.65
C VAL A 28 -7.40 -5.89 -4.86
N GLY A 29 -7.92 -6.23 -6.04
CA GLY A 29 -7.26 -5.99 -7.32
C GLY A 29 -8.25 -5.43 -8.32
N ALA A 30 -7.74 -4.72 -9.32
CA ALA A 30 -8.53 -4.21 -10.43
C ALA A 30 -7.78 -4.45 -11.74
N VAL A 31 -8.52 -4.73 -12.80
CA VAL A 31 -8.01 -4.74 -14.18
C VAL A 31 -8.64 -3.56 -14.90
N VAL A 32 -7.80 -2.73 -15.52
CA VAL A 32 -8.22 -1.55 -16.27
C VAL A 32 -7.82 -1.73 -17.72
N ILE A 33 -8.76 -1.51 -18.63
CA ILE A 33 -8.51 -1.50 -20.08
C ILE A 33 -8.46 -0.04 -20.52
N ALA A 34 -7.39 0.34 -21.20
CA ALA A 34 -7.17 1.68 -21.72
C ALA A 34 -6.85 1.62 -23.22
N GLU A 35 -7.20 2.69 -23.94
CA GLU A 35 -6.90 2.87 -25.36
C GLU A 35 -5.53 3.52 -25.56
N GLY A 36 -4.96 3.33 -26.75
CA GLY A 36 -3.67 3.91 -27.16
C GLY A 36 -2.49 2.97 -26.99
N PRO A 37 -1.31 3.36 -27.49
CA PRO A 37 -0.08 2.60 -27.26
C PRO A 37 0.28 2.62 -25.76
N PRO A 38 0.76 1.50 -25.20
CA PRO A 38 1.24 1.49 -23.83
C PRO A 38 2.49 2.39 -23.71
N PRO A 39 2.65 3.14 -22.61
CA PRO A 39 3.87 3.90 -22.34
C PRO A 39 5.04 2.95 -22.08
N ASP A 40 6.26 3.45 -22.27
CA ASP A 40 7.45 2.73 -21.82
C ASP A 40 7.44 2.60 -20.28
N HIS A 41 8.06 1.53 -19.76
CA HIS A 41 8.05 1.24 -18.31
C HIS A 41 8.59 2.43 -17.48
N GLU A 42 9.69 3.05 -17.93
CA GLU A 42 10.28 4.22 -17.25
C GLU A 42 9.33 5.42 -17.25
N GLU A 43 8.61 5.67 -18.36
CA GLU A 43 7.63 6.76 -18.45
C GLU A 43 6.46 6.52 -17.50
N PHE A 44 5.99 5.27 -17.42
CA PHE A 44 4.93 4.89 -16.50
C PHE A 44 5.34 5.07 -15.03
N LEU A 45 6.57 4.66 -14.68
CA LEU A 45 7.12 4.86 -13.33
C LEU A 45 7.21 6.34 -12.96
N LYS A 46 7.75 7.19 -13.85
CA LYS A 46 7.80 8.66 -13.64
C LYS A 46 6.41 9.24 -13.44
N GLY A 47 5.44 8.76 -14.22
CA GLY A 47 4.03 9.13 -14.09
C GLY A 47 3.45 8.80 -12.72
N LEU A 48 3.72 7.61 -12.20
CA LEU A 48 3.31 7.20 -10.85
C LEU A 48 4.02 7.99 -9.75
N GLU A 49 5.35 8.11 -9.84
CA GLU A 49 6.17 8.81 -8.85
C GLU A 49 5.71 10.25 -8.65
N SER A 50 5.42 10.96 -9.75
CA SER A 50 4.94 12.35 -9.73
C SER A 50 3.64 12.53 -8.94
N ARG A 51 2.82 11.48 -8.78
CA ARG A 51 1.52 11.50 -8.10
C ARG A 51 1.52 10.78 -6.76
N LEU A 52 2.58 10.05 -6.43
CA LEU A 52 2.64 9.18 -5.26
C LEU A 52 2.46 9.95 -3.93
N HIS A 53 2.82 11.24 -3.92
CA HIS A 53 2.60 12.13 -2.78
C HIS A 53 1.11 12.41 -2.49
N LEU A 54 0.22 12.26 -3.48
CA LEU A 54 -1.23 12.43 -3.32
C LEU A 54 -1.86 11.28 -2.52
N VAL A 55 -1.19 10.12 -2.47
CA VAL A 55 -1.66 8.93 -1.74
C VAL A 55 -0.51 8.41 -0.85
N PRO A 56 -0.20 9.08 0.28
CA PRO A 56 0.93 8.71 1.14
C PRO A 56 0.95 7.24 1.57
N ARG A 57 -0.24 6.63 1.70
CA ARG A 57 -0.40 5.23 2.07
C ARG A 57 0.39 4.25 1.19
N TYR A 58 0.59 4.55 -0.09
CA TYR A 58 1.32 3.67 -1.00
C TYR A 58 2.82 3.56 -0.69
N ARG A 59 3.38 4.48 0.10
CA ARG A 59 4.77 4.41 0.57
C ARG A 59 4.90 3.89 2.00
N GLN A 60 3.81 3.37 2.55
CA GLN A 60 3.74 2.95 3.94
C GLN A 60 3.67 1.44 4.07
N LYS A 61 4.17 0.96 5.20
CA LYS A 61 4.06 -0.42 5.64
C LYS A 61 3.46 -0.50 7.04
N LEU A 62 2.99 -1.69 7.39
CA LEU A 62 2.52 -1.99 8.73
C LEU A 62 3.70 -2.19 9.69
N LYS A 63 3.55 -1.66 10.89
CA LYS A 63 4.43 -1.92 12.02
C LYS A 63 3.61 -2.44 13.19
N GLU A 64 4.07 -3.56 13.73
CA GLU A 64 3.53 -4.14 14.95
C GLU A 64 4.00 -3.33 16.18
N PRO A 65 3.12 -3.09 17.16
CA PRO A 65 3.54 -2.53 18.44
C PRO A 65 4.42 -3.53 19.20
N ARG A 66 5.31 -3.01 20.05
CA ARG A 66 6.06 -3.86 20.97
C ARG A 66 5.11 -4.50 21.97
N PHE A 67 5.35 -5.77 22.31
CA PHE A 67 4.56 -6.54 23.28
C PHE A 67 3.07 -6.63 22.94
N GLU A 68 2.70 -6.58 21.66
CA GLU A 68 1.31 -6.74 21.18
C GLU A 68 0.33 -5.73 21.81
N MET A 69 0.84 -4.58 22.25
CA MET A 69 0.06 -3.56 22.97
C MET A 69 -0.77 -2.71 22.00
N GLY A 70 -1.82 -3.31 21.46
CA GLY A 70 -2.79 -2.70 20.56
C GLY A 70 -2.66 -3.11 19.10
N ARG A 71 -3.43 -2.45 18.23
CA ARG A 71 -3.45 -2.75 16.78
C ARG A 71 -2.17 -2.28 16.07
N PRO A 72 -1.81 -2.93 14.95
CA PRO A 72 -0.77 -2.44 14.04
C PRO A 72 -1.04 -0.99 13.62
N PHE A 73 0.01 -0.32 13.16
CA PHE A 73 -0.08 1.05 12.67
C PHE A 73 0.80 1.25 11.44
N TRP A 74 0.49 2.28 10.67
CA TRP A 74 1.18 2.59 9.43
C TRP A 74 2.44 3.40 9.70
N ILE A 75 3.52 3.07 9.00
CA ILE A 75 4.76 3.85 8.98
C ILE A 75 5.24 4.06 7.56
N ASP A 76 5.86 5.21 7.29
CA ASP A 76 6.57 5.42 6.04
C ASP A 76 7.70 4.40 5.93
N ASP A 77 7.83 3.76 4.77
CA ASP A 77 8.90 2.80 4.54
C ASP A 77 10.18 3.53 4.09
N PRO A 78 11.24 3.55 4.92
CA PRO A 78 12.51 4.20 4.54
C PRO A 78 13.23 3.49 3.39
N ARG A 79 12.78 2.29 3.01
CA ARG A 79 13.34 1.50 1.91
C ARG A 79 12.35 1.31 0.76
N PHE A 80 11.35 2.18 0.65
CA PHE A 80 10.38 2.12 -0.43
C PHE A 80 11.10 2.13 -1.79
N ASN A 81 10.75 1.17 -2.64
CA ASN A 81 11.30 1.02 -3.99
C ASN A 81 10.15 0.85 -4.98
N LEU A 82 9.91 1.86 -5.82
CA LEU A 82 8.79 1.86 -6.77
C LEU A 82 8.91 0.73 -7.81
N GLU A 83 10.11 0.49 -8.34
CA GLU A 83 10.37 -0.57 -9.32
C GLU A 83 10.13 -1.97 -8.76
N TYR A 84 10.35 -2.17 -7.45
CA TYR A 84 9.99 -3.42 -6.79
C TYR A 84 8.48 -3.67 -6.83
N HIS A 85 7.66 -2.61 -6.74
CA HIS A 85 6.21 -2.70 -6.68
C HIS A 85 5.52 -2.71 -8.05
N VAL A 86 6.18 -2.22 -9.10
CA VAL A 86 5.64 -2.14 -10.47
C VAL A 86 6.47 -3.02 -11.40
N ARG A 87 6.02 -4.26 -11.59
CA ARG A 87 6.70 -5.32 -12.36
C ARG A 87 5.81 -5.91 -13.44
#